data_AF-A0A553PE97-F1
#
_entry.id   AF-A0A553PE97-F1
#
_cell.length_a   1.000
_cell.length_b   1.000
_cell.length_c   1.000
_cell.angle_alpha   90.00
_cell.angle_beta   90.00
_cell.angle_gamma   90.00
#
_symmetry.space_group_name_H-M   'P 1'
#
loop_
_entity.id
_entity.type
_entity.pdbx_description
1 polymer ?
#
loop_
_entity_poly.entity_id
_entity_poly.type
_entity_poly.pdbx_seq_one_letter_code
_entity_poly.pdbx_strand_id
1 'polypeptide(L)'
;MRSRSNSGVKLDSYARTLQQTILCQQDPVTGLLPGDEKLPHAWVRDNVYCILSVWALSLAYRKNADRDEDKAKAYELEQVGP
;
A
#
# COMPACT_ATOMS: atom_id res chain seq x y z
N MET A 1 11.40 -24.83 8.01
CA MET A 1 10.71 -23.62 7.50
C MET A 1 9.82 -24.02 6.34
N ARG A 2 8.49 -23.88 6.45
CA ARG A 2 7.59 -24.13 5.31
C ARG A 2 7.75 -22.99 4.28
N SER A 3 7.98 -23.35 3.02
CA SER A 3 8.04 -22.41 1.89
C SER A 3 6.78 -21.52 1.87
N ARG A 4 6.94 -20.21 1.63
CA ARG A 4 5.78 -19.31 1.45
C ARG A 4 5.01 -19.74 0.21
N SER A 5 3.69 -19.55 0.21
CA SER A 5 2.90 -19.73 -0.99
C SER A 5 3.37 -18.75 -2.08
N ASN A 6 3.26 -19.15 -3.36
CA ASN A 6 3.61 -18.28 -4.49
C ASN A 6 2.81 -16.97 -4.47
N SER A 7 1.59 -16.97 -3.90
CA SER A 7 0.79 -15.77 -3.68
C SER A 7 1.44 -14.83 -2.67
N GLY A 8 1.91 -15.34 -1.53
CA GLY A 8 2.61 -14.52 -0.53
C GLY A 8 3.86 -13.81 -1.06
N VAL A 9 4.65 -14.49 -1.88
CA VAL A 9 5.84 -13.89 -2.52
C VAL A 9 5.45 -12.76 -3.49
N LYS A 10 4.36 -12.91 -4.23
CA LYS A 10 3.84 -11.85 -5.11
C LYS A 10 3.31 -10.66 -4.33
N LEU A 11 2.58 -10.89 -3.23
CA LEU A 11 2.09 -9.83 -2.36
C LEU A 11 3.25 -9.00 -1.77
N ASP A 12 4.34 -9.65 -1.38
CA ASP A 12 5.55 -8.96 -0.90
C ASP A 12 6.17 -8.08 -2.00
N SER A 13 6.15 -8.55 -3.26
CA SER A 13 6.59 -7.75 -4.39
C SER A 13 5.71 -6.52 -4.58
N TYR A 14 4.38 -6.67 -4.53
CA TYR A 14 3.45 -5.54 -4.65
C TYR A 14 3.58 -4.54 -3.50
N ALA A 15 3.79 -5.01 -2.27
CA ALA A 15 4.05 -4.15 -1.12
C ALA A 15 5.32 -3.32 -1.31
N ARG A 16 6.41 -3.95 -1.80
CA ARG A 16 7.64 -3.22 -2.14
C ARG A 16 7.41 -2.18 -3.24
N THR A 17 6.67 -2.52 -4.28
CA THR A 17 6.33 -1.57 -5.35
C THR A 17 5.54 -0.38 -4.81
N LEU A 18 4.47 -0.62 -4.02
CA LEU A 18 3.70 0.46 -3.39
C LEU A 18 4.56 1.37 -2.51
N GLN A 19 5.47 0.80 -1.73
CA GLN A 19 6.38 1.59 -0.89
C GLN A 19 7.28 2.50 -1.73
N GLN A 20 7.78 2.00 -2.86
CA GLN A 20 8.74 2.70 -3.72
C GLN A 20 8.09 3.71 -4.66
N THR A 21 6.78 3.61 -4.92
CA THR A 21 6.10 4.46 -5.90
C THR A 21 5.00 5.35 -5.32
N ILE A 22 4.32 4.92 -4.27
CA ILE A 22 3.17 5.63 -3.69
C ILE A 22 3.51 6.18 -2.32
N LEU A 23 3.84 5.30 -1.36
CA LEU A 23 3.98 5.71 0.04
C LEU A 23 5.17 6.63 0.29
N CYS A 24 6.25 6.49 -0.49
CA CYS A 24 7.40 7.39 -0.41
C CYS A 24 7.13 8.80 -0.96
N GLN A 25 6.05 8.99 -1.73
CA GLN A 25 5.69 10.27 -2.36
C GLN A 25 4.58 11.00 -1.60
N GLN A 26 3.98 10.38 -0.58
CA GLN A 26 2.96 11.03 0.22
C GLN A 26 3.55 12.17 1.04
N ASP A 27 2.83 13.29 1.06
CA ASP A 27 3.12 14.37 1.98
C ASP A 27 2.90 13.88 3.42
N PRO A 28 3.89 14.04 4.32
CA PRO A 28 3.84 13.44 5.66
C PRO A 28 2.82 14.11 6.60
N VAL A 29 2.30 15.28 6.25
CA VAL A 29 1.34 16.02 7.08
C VAL A 29 -0.09 15.74 6.63
N THR A 30 -0.33 15.81 5.33
CA THR A 30 -1.67 15.69 4.73
C THR A 30 -2.00 14.27 4.28
N GLY A 31 -1.00 13.42 4.04
CA GLY A 31 -1.16 12.09 3.46
C GLY A 31 -1.47 12.11 1.96
N LEU A 32 -1.53 13.28 1.33
CA LEU A 32 -1.86 13.42 -0.09
C LEU A 32 -0.61 13.31 -0.96
N LEU A 33 -0.80 12.76 -2.14
CA LEU A 33 0.17 12.76 -3.23
C LEU A 33 0.10 14.11 -3.95
N PRO A 34 1.23 14.84 -4.03
CA PRO A 34 1.33 16.05 -4.84
C PRO A 34 1.33 15.70 -6.34
N GLY A 35 0.85 16.61 -7.19
CA GLY A 35 0.81 16.41 -8.64
C GLY A 35 2.17 16.56 -9.33
N ASP A 36 2.82 17.71 -9.16
CA ASP A 36 4.13 18.05 -9.75
C ASP A 36 4.94 18.89 -8.76
N GLU A 37 6.28 18.88 -8.86
CA GLU A 37 7.17 19.75 -8.08
C GLU A 37 6.84 21.23 -8.26
N LYS A 38 6.39 21.64 -9.44
CA LYS A 38 6.05 23.05 -9.75
C LYS A 38 4.61 23.42 -9.43
N LEU A 39 3.72 22.43 -9.42
CA LEU A 39 2.29 22.59 -9.17
C LEU A 39 1.84 21.52 -8.16
N PRO A 40 2.04 21.77 -6.85
CA PRO A 40 1.85 20.76 -5.80
C PRO A 40 0.37 20.51 -5.46
N HIS A 41 -0.56 20.88 -6.33
CA HIS A 41 -1.97 20.60 -6.13
C HIS A 41 -2.20 19.08 -6.14
N ALA A 42 -2.81 18.57 -5.08
CA ALA A 42 -3.19 17.16 -4.97
C ALA A 42 -4.45 16.90 -5.81
N TRP A 43 -4.33 16.06 -6.83
CA TRP A 43 -5.48 15.67 -7.66
C TRP A 43 -6.27 14.58 -6.96
N VAL A 44 -7.57 14.79 -6.79
CA VAL A 44 -8.47 13.84 -6.10
C VAL A 44 -8.38 12.45 -6.74
N ARG A 45 -8.43 12.39 -8.08
CA ARG A 45 -8.38 11.13 -8.84
C ARG A 45 -7.14 10.30 -8.49
N ASP A 46 -5.97 10.94 -8.50
CA ASP A 46 -4.69 10.25 -8.35
C ASP A 46 -4.56 9.73 -6.91
N ASN A 47 -4.93 10.55 -5.93
CA ASN A 47 -4.99 10.17 -4.52
C ASN A 47 -5.97 9.01 -4.27
N VAL A 48 -7.17 9.04 -4.87
CA VAL A 48 -8.18 7.98 -4.74
C VAL A 48 -7.67 6.66 -5.34
N TYR A 49 -7.07 6.67 -6.53
CA TYR A 49 -6.57 5.45 -7.14
C TYR A 49 -5.37 4.86 -6.39
N CYS A 50 -4.49 5.72 -5.89
CA CYS A 50 -3.36 5.29 -5.09
C CYS A 50 -3.79 4.66 -3.77
N ILE A 51 -4.71 5.27 -3.04
CA ILE A 51 -5.18 4.72 -1.76
C ILE A 51 -6.01 3.45 -1.94
N LEU A 52 -6.80 3.35 -3.02
CA LEU A 52 -7.49 2.11 -3.38
C LEU A 52 -6.51 0.97 -3.65
N SER A 53 -5.34 1.25 -4.22
CA SER A 53 -4.30 0.24 -4.46
C SER A 53 -3.69 -0.27 -3.15
N VAL A 54 -3.47 0.63 -2.18
CA VAL A 54 -3.01 0.29 -0.82
C VAL A 54 -4.04 -0.59 -0.11
N TRP A 55 -5.31 -0.18 -0.14
CA TRP A 55 -6.41 -0.92 0.49
C TRP A 55 -6.65 -2.29 -0.17
N ALA A 56 -6.61 -2.36 -1.51
CA ALA A 56 -6.75 -3.64 -2.21
C ALA A 56 -5.64 -4.63 -1.81
N LEU A 57 -4.41 -4.14 -1.60
CA LEU A 57 -3.31 -4.98 -1.13
C LEU A 57 -3.53 -5.45 0.32
N SER A 58 -4.03 -4.59 1.21
CA SER A 58 -4.33 -4.99 2.59
C SER A 58 -5.39 -6.09 2.64
N LEU A 59 -6.47 -5.96 1.86
CA LEU A 59 -7.50 -6.99 1.72
C LEU A 59 -6.93 -8.30 1.16
N ALA A 60 -6.00 -8.21 0.21
CA ALA A 60 -5.34 -9.37 -0.36
C ALA A 60 -4.44 -10.09 0.68
N TYR A 61 -3.68 -9.35 1.50
CA TYR A 61 -2.94 -9.94 2.61
C TYR A 61 -3.87 -10.60 3.62
N ARG A 62 -4.96 -9.92 4.01
CA ARG A 62 -5.96 -10.44 4.95
C ARG A 62 -6.58 -11.74 4.47
N LYS A 63 -6.92 -11.85 3.19
CA LYS A 63 -7.46 -13.07 2.58
C LYS A 63 -6.46 -14.22 2.53
N ASN A 64 -5.16 -13.92 2.39
CA ASN A 64 -4.08 -14.91 2.32
C ASN A 64 -3.35 -15.08 3.67
N ALA A 65 -3.93 -14.58 4.77
CA ALA A 65 -3.28 -14.52 6.06
C ALA A 65 -3.23 -15.88 6.78
N ASP A 66 -2.43 -16.80 6.23
CA ASP A 66 -2.08 -18.07 6.88
C ASP A 66 -1.10 -17.86 8.05
N ARG A 67 -0.47 -16.67 8.14
CA ARG A 67 0.55 -16.31 9.13
C ARG A 67 0.23 -14.99 9.82
N ASP A 68 0.66 -14.84 11.06
CA ASP A 68 0.47 -13.60 11.81
C ASP A 68 1.25 -12.42 11.22
N GLU A 69 2.37 -12.67 10.52
CA GLU A 69 3.09 -11.66 9.72
C GLU A 69 2.21 -11.03 8.63
N ASP A 70 1.38 -11.83 7.95
CA ASP A 70 0.52 -11.36 6.87
C ASP A 70 -0.67 -10.55 7.43
N LYS A 71 -1.16 -10.91 8.62
CA LYS A 71 -2.15 -10.11 9.36
C LYS A 71 -1.59 -8.76 9.78
N ALA A 72 -0.36 -8.73 10.29
CA ALA A 72 0.32 -7.49 10.68
C ALA A 72 0.47 -6.55 9.47
N LYS A 73 0.91 -7.07 8.32
CA LYS A 73 1.00 -6.27 7.08
C LYS A 73 -0.34 -5.74 6.60
N ALA A 74 -1.40 -6.55 6.67
CA ALA A 74 -2.74 -6.09 6.33
C ALA A 74 -3.16 -4.93 7.24
N TYR A 75 -2.95 -5.06 8.54
CA TYR A 75 -3.26 -4.02 9.52
C TYR A 75 -2.46 -2.73 9.26
N GLU A 76 -1.15 -2.82 9.02
CA GLU A 76 -0.33 -1.64 8.70
C GLU A 76 -0.84 -0.91 7.45
N LEU A 77 -1.14 -1.65 6.37
CA LEU A 77 -1.65 -1.05 5.13
C LEU A 77 -3.04 -0.43 5.32
N GLU A 78 -3.88 -0.98 6.20
CA GLU A 78 -5.17 -0.39 6.55
C GLU A 78 -5.04 0.91 7.34
N GLN A 79 -4.03 1.05 8.21
CA GLN A 79 -3.79 2.28 8.95
C GLN A 79 -3.19 3.40 8.10
N VAL A 80 -2.55 3.04 6.98
CA VAL A 80 -2.02 4.00 5.99
C VAL A 80 -3.13 4.55 5.09
N GLY A 81 -4.26 3.85 4.99
CA GLY A 81 -5.47 4.33 4.33
C GLY A 81 -6.39 5.09 5.29
N PRO A 82 -6.57 6.41 5.16
CA PRO A 82 -7.59 7.12 5.92
C PRO A 82 -9.02 6.67 5.54
#